data_AF-A0A2V9GEI6-F1
#
_entry.id   AF-A0A2V9GEI6-F1
#
_cell.length_a   1.000
_cell.length_b   1.000
_cell.length_c   1.000
_cell.angle_alpha   90.00
_cell.angle_beta   90.00
_cell.angle_gamma   90.00
#
_symmetry.space_group_name_H-M   'P 1'
#
loop_
_entity.id
_entity.type
_entity.pdbx_description
1 polymer ?
#
loop_
_entity_poly.entity_id
_entity_poly.type
_entity_poly.pdbx_seq_one_letter_code
_entity_poly.pdbx_strand_id
1 'polypeptide(L)'
;MLSFASTLTGMEVDLTLDQRAFIRQAIEAGRFQRAEDAVREALSLWEERERRRAEILAAVDTAETSIARGEGRAVTQQSTRELADEVKQRGRLDAERQTPR
;
A
#
# COMPACT_ATOMS: atom_id res chain seq x y z
N MET A 1 -5.36 -1.47 22.44
CA MET A 1 -6.27 -1.30 21.29
C MET A 1 -7.39 -0.35 21.68
N LEU A 2 -7.20 0.96 21.48
CA LEU A 2 -8.29 1.92 21.70
C LEU A 2 -9.20 1.88 20.48
N SER A 3 -10.39 1.30 20.66
CA SER A 3 -11.46 1.30 19.67
C SER A 3 -11.94 2.74 19.49
N PHE A 4 -11.57 3.36 18.37
CA PHE A 4 -12.14 4.64 17.90
C PHE A 4 -13.46 4.40 17.14
N ALA A 5 -14.27 3.43 17.56
CA ALA A 5 -15.66 3.36 17.11
C ALA A 5 -16.52 4.37 17.90
N SER A 6 -16.08 5.63 17.95
CA SER A 6 -17.01 6.73 18.18
C SER A 6 -17.58 7.05 16.80
N THR A 7 -18.84 6.70 16.58
CA THR A 7 -19.56 7.24 15.42
C THR A 7 -19.60 8.75 15.60
N LEU A 8 -18.66 9.47 14.98
CA LEU A 8 -18.69 10.92 14.92
C LEU A 8 -19.93 11.31 14.11
N THR A 9 -20.99 11.69 14.81
CA THR A 9 -22.30 12.02 14.22
C THR A 9 -22.25 13.34 13.44
N GLY A 10 -21.18 14.13 13.59
CA GLY A 10 -20.85 15.31 12.79
C GLY A 10 -19.43 15.79 13.07
N MET A 11 -18.74 16.27 12.04
CA MET A 11 -17.43 16.91 12.12
C MET A 11 -17.50 18.22 11.32
N GLU A 12 -17.09 19.33 11.93
CA GLU A 12 -16.95 20.60 11.23
C GLU A 12 -15.54 20.69 10.65
N VAL A 13 -15.45 21.01 9.35
CA VAL A 13 -14.18 21.11 8.63
C VAL A 13 -14.14 22.38 7.79
N ASP A 14 -13.06 23.15 7.95
CA ASP A 14 -12.80 24.31 7.12
C ASP A 14 -12.05 23.92 5.86
N LEU A 15 -12.80 23.85 4.76
CA LEU A 15 -12.23 23.61 3.44
C LEU A 15 -11.62 24.87 2.86
N THR A 16 -10.49 24.72 2.15
CA THR A 16 -9.88 25.80 1.37
C THR A 16 -10.81 26.26 0.25
N LEU A 17 -10.59 27.47 -0.27
CA LEU A 17 -11.37 28.00 -1.40
C LEU A 17 -11.36 27.05 -2.60
N ASP A 18 -10.20 26.49 -2.92
CA ASP A 18 -10.03 25.57 -4.04
C ASP A 18 -10.75 24.24 -3.81
N GLN A 19 -10.70 23.70 -2.59
CA GLN A 19 -11.43 22.48 -2.24
C GLN A 19 -12.94 22.68 -2.39
N ARG A 20 -13.47 23.82 -1.92
CA ARG A 20 -14.89 24.18 -2.10
C ARG A 20 -15.25 24.30 -3.58
N ALA A 21 -14.38 24.90 -4.39
CA ALA A 21 -14.60 25.03 -5.84
C ALA A 21 -14.63 23.66 -6.53
N PHE A 22 -13.69 22.77 -6.20
CA PHE A 22 -13.60 21.44 -6.79
C PHE A 22 -14.80 20.55 -6.40
N ILE A 23 -15.22 20.60 -5.14
CA ILE A 23 -16.41 19.88 -4.67
C ILE A 23 -17.67 20.40 -5.38
N ARG A 24 -17.81 21.72 -5.54
CA ARG A 24 -18.94 22.31 -6.27
C ARG A 24 -19.01 21.81 -7.70
N GLN A 25 -17.89 21.84 -8.43
CA GLN A 25 -17.82 21.32 -9.80
C GLN A 25 -18.19 19.84 -9.89
N ALA A 26 -17.74 19.03 -8.93
CA ALA A 26 -18.08 17.62 -8.88
C ALA A 26 -19.57 17.37 -8.59
N ILE A 27 -20.22 18.23 -7.79
CA ILE A 27 -21.67 18.18 -7.56
C ILE A 27 -22.44 18.61 -8.81
N GLU A 28 -22.04 19.71 -9.45
CA GLU A 28 -22.65 20.20 -10.70
C GLU A 28 -22.55 19.17 -11.83
N ALA A 29 -21.44 18.42 -11.89
CA ALA A 29 -21.25 17.30 -12.81
C ALA A 29 -22.01 16.02 -12.41
N GLY A 30 -22.70 16.02 -11.27
CA GLY A 30 -23.47 14.88 -10.77
C GLY A 30 -22.63 13.74 -10.17
N ARG A 31 -21.31 13.92 -10.00
CA ARG A 31 -20.43 12.91 -9.38
C ARG A 31 -20.75 12.72 -7.90
N PHE A 32 -21.09 13.80 -7.21
CA PHE A 32 -21.52 13.76 -5.80
C PHE A 32 -22.87 14.45 -5.64
N GLN A 33 -23.66 13.99 -4.67
CA GLN A 33 -24.92 14.65 -4.32
C GLN A 33 -24.66 15.77 -3.31
N ARG A 34 -23.70 15.57 -2.40
CA ARG A 34 -23.36 16.55 -1.36
C ARG A 34 -21.86 16.62 -1.10
N ALA A 35 -21.42 17.68 -0.43
CA ALA A 35 -20.01 17.88 -0.09
C ALA A 35 -19.47 16.79 0.86
N GLU A 36 -20.33 16.27 1.75
CA GLU A 36 -19.98 15.23 2.70
C GLU A 36 -19.60 13.91 2.01
N ASP A 37 -20.16 13.63 0.84
CA ASP A 37 -19.82 12.44 0.04
C ASP A 37 -18.37 12.54 -0.47
N ALA A 38 -17.97 13.73 -0.94
CA ALA A 38 -16.61 13.99 -1.41
C ALA A 38 -15.58 13.91 -0.27
N VAL A 39 -15.91 14.46 0.91
CA VAL A 39 -15.05 14.37 2.10
C VAL A 39 -14.91 12.92 2.56
N ARG A 40 -16.00 12.15 2.55
CA ARG A 40 -15.95 10.72 2.89
C ARG A 40 -15.07 9.94 1.92
N GLU A 41 -15.21 10.16 0.62
CA GLU A 41 -14.33 9.51 -0.38
C GLU A 41 -12.86 9.89 -0.15
N ALA A 42 -12.57 11.17 0.09
CA ALA A 42 -11.21 11.63 0.36
C ALA A 42 -10.59 10.97 1.60
N LEU A 43 -11.38 10.80 2.68
CA LEU A 43 -10.94 10.11 3.89
C LEU A 43 -10.72 8.60 3.66
N SER A 44 -11.58 7.94 2.87
CA SER A 44 -11.37 6.54 2.50
C SER A 44 -10.09 6.35 1.68
N LEU A 45 -9.81 7.25 0.72
CA LEU A 45 -8.55 7.22 -0.04
C LEU A 45 -7.33 7.49 0.85
N TRP A 46 -7.48 8.39 1.83
CA TRP A 46 -6.44 8.67 2.81
C TRP A 46 -6.16 7.45 3.70
N GLU A 47 -7.20 6.78 4.21
CA GLU A 47 -7.06 5.57 5.03
C GLU A 47 -6.32 4.46 4.27
N GLU A 48 -6.70 4.19 3.02
CA GLU A 48 -6.06 3.18 2.19
C GLU A 48 -4.57 3.51 1.96
N ARG A 49 -4.24 4.79 1.73
CA ARG A 49 -2.86 5.23 1.60
C ARG A 49 -2.07 5.04 2.89
N GLU A 50 -2.65 5.36 4.04
CA GLU A 50 -1.98 5.19 5.34
C GLU A 50 -1.78 3.71 5.69
N ARG A 51 -2.74 2.85 5.35
CA ARG A 51 -2.60 1.40 5.52
C ARG A 51 -1.44 0.86 4.67
N ARG A 52 -1.39 1.21 3.38
CA ARG A 52 -0.28 0.83 2.49
C ARG A 52 1.07 1.40 2.96
N ARG A 53 1.08 2.63 3.48
CA ARG A 53 2.28 3.23 4.07
C ARG A 53 2.78 2.41 5.27
N ALA A 54 1.89 1.98 6.15
CA ALA A 54 2.23 1.15 7.31
C ALA A 54 2.81 -0.21 6.89
N GLU A 55 2.22 -0.86 5.88
CA GLU A 55 2.73 -2.12 5.31
C GLU A 55 4.15 -1.98 4.76
N ILE A 56 4.42 -0.89 4.00
CA ILE A 56 5.76 -0.61 3.47
C ILE A 56 6.76 -0.39 4.60
N LEU A 57 6.40 0.39 5.62
CA LEU A 57 7.30 0.64 6.76
C LEU A 57 7.60 -0.65 7.54
N ALA A 58 6.61 -1.52 7.74
CA ALA A 58 6.81 -2.81 8.39
C ALA A 58 7.74 -3.72 7.57
N ALA A 59 7.62 -3.71 6.24
CA ALA A 59 8.50 -4.47 5.36
C ALA A 59 9.95 -3.94 5.39
N VAL A 60 10.13 -2.62 5.45
CA VAL A 60 11.46 -1.98 5.60
C VAL A 60 12.09 -2.36 6.94
N ASP A 61 11.36 -2.24 8.05
CA ASP A 61 11.84 -2.60 9.39
C ASP A 61 12.25 -4.09 9.47
N THR A 62 11.47 -4.97 8.85
CA THR A 62 11.79 -6.39 8.73
C THR A 62 13.10 -6.60 7.95
N ALA A 63 13.29 -5.89 6.84
CA ALA A 63 14.51 -6.00 6.02
C ALA A 63 15.74 -5.45 6.76
N GLU A 64 15.62 -4.32 7.46
CA GLU A 64 16.69 -3.76 8.28
C GLU A 64 17.11 -4.73 9.40
N THR A 65 16.14 -5.35 10.06
CA THR A 65 16.38 -6.38 11.08
C THR A 65 17.05 -7.63 10.50
N SER A 66 16.70 -8.03 9.27
CA SER A 66 17.33 -9.15 8.56
C SER A 66 18.81 -8.84 8.24
N ILE A 67 19.09 -7.64 7.74
CA ILE A 67 20.45 -7.17 7.47
C ILE A 67 21.28 -7.11 8.75
N ALA A 68 20.73 -6.56 9.84
CA ALA A 68 21.42 -6.48 11.13
C ALA A 68 21.77 -7.86 11.71
N ARG A 69 20.97 -8.89 11.41
CA ARG A 69 21.23 -10.30 11.77
C ARG A 69 22.22 -10.99 10.82
N GLY A 70 22.70 -10.30 9.78
CA GLY A 70 23.65 -10.85 8.82
C GLY A 70 23.03 -11.75 7.75
N GLU A 71 21.71 -11.72 7.57
CA GLU A 71 21.00 -12.51 6.55
C GLU A 71 21.12 -11.88 5.15
N GLY A 72 21.63 -10.64 5.07
CA GLY A 72 21.95 -9.99 3.81
C GLY A 72 23.10 -10.69 3.06
N ARG A 73 23.11 -10.55 1.73
CA ARG A 73 24.20 -11.05 0.89
C ARG A 73 24.93 -9.89 0.21
N ALA A 74 26.26 -9.98 0.13
CA ALA A 74 27.02 -9.04 -0.70
C ALA A 74 26.66 -9.23 -2.19
N VAL A 75 26.36 -8.13 -2.88
CA VAL A 75 26.08 -8.15 -4.32
C VAL A 75 27.42 -8.14 -5.07
N THR A 76 27.84 -9.31 -5.54
CA THR A 76 29.04 -9.51 -6.35
C THR A 76 28.67 -10.22 -7.65
N GLN A 77 29.59 -10.25 -8.63
CA GLN A 77 29.34 -11.03 -9.85
C GLN A 77 29.09 -12.51 -9.53
N GLN A 78 29.86 -13.07 -8.60
CA GLN A 78 29.73 -14.47 -8.20
C GLN A 78 28.37 -14.72 -7.55
N SER A 79 27.98 -13.92 -6.56
CA SER A 79 26.69 -14.12 -5.88
C SER A 79 25.51 -13.92 -6.83
N THR A 80 25.63 -13.06 -7.82
CA THR A 80 24.59 -12.85 -8.83
C THR A 80 24.45 -14.04 -9.78
N ARG A 81 25.56 -14.67 -10.19
CA ARG A 81 25.54 -15.92 -10.98
C ARG A 81 24.90 -17.06 -10.19
N GLU A 82 25.32 -17.24 -8.94
CA GLU A 82 24.76 -18.27 -8.04
C GLU A 82 23.24 -18.11 -7.86
N LEU A 83 22.77 -16.87 -7.63
CA LEU A 83 21.33 -16.60 -7.54
C LEU A 83 20.61 -16.92 -8.84
N ALA A 84 21.17 -16.55 -9.98
CA ALA A 84 20.55 -16.82 -11.27
C ALA A 84 20.40 -18.33 -11.50
N ASP A 85 21.40 -19.13 -11.13
CA ASP A 85 21.35 -20.59 -11.27
C ASP A 85 20.36 -21.23 -10.30
N GLU A 86 20.27 -20.72 -9.06
CA GLU A 86 19.28 -21.14 -8.07
C GLU A 86 17.84 -20.86 -8.55
N VAL A 87 17.59 -19.66 -9.09
CA VAL A 87 16.29 -19.28 -9.65
C VAL A 87 15.92 -20.17 -10.85
N LYS A 88 16.86 -20.45 -11.76
CA LYS A 88 16.64 -21.38 -12.88
C LYS A 88 16.30 -22.79 -12.38
N GLN A 89 17.02 -23.29 -11.37
CA GLN A 89 16.78 -24.62 -10.84
C GLN A 89 15.41 -24.72 -10.18
N ARG A 90 15.01 -23.73 -9.39
CA ARG A 90 13.67 -23.66 -8.80
C ARG A 90 12.59 -23.64 -9.88
N GLY A 91 12.76 -22.80 -10.91
CA GLY A 91 11.81 -22.74 -12.04
C GLY A 91 11.66 -24.08 -12.76
N ARG A 92 12.74 -24.85 -12.96
CA ARG A 92 12.67 -26.20 -13.54
C ARG A 92 11.88 -27.17 -12.65
N LEU A 93 12.16 -27.19 -11.35
CA LEU A 93 11.47 -28.06 -10.40
C LEU A 93 9.97 -27.75 -10.34
N ASP A 94 9.60 -26.47 -10.39
CA ASP A 94 8.19 -26.06 -10.40
C ASP A 94 7.48 -26.46 -11.71
N ALA A 95 8.16 -26.37 -12.86
CA ALA A 95 7.63 -26.84 -14.14
C ALA A 95 7.47 -28.37 -14.20
N GLU A 96 8.41 -29.12 -13.65
CA GLU A 96 8.33 -30.59 -13.52
C GLU A 96 7.14 -31.01 -12.65
N ARG A 97 6.88 -30.29 -11.56
CA ARG A 97 5.72 -30.54 -10.68
C ARG A 97 4.37 -30.24 -11.34
N GLN A 98 4.34 -29.34 -12.32
CA GLN A 98 3.12 -28.91 -13.01
C GLN A 98 2.80 -29.74 -14.26
N THR A 99 3.70 -30.62 -14.70
CA THR A 99 3.45 -31.49 -15.84
C THR A 99 2.70 -32.75 -15.37
N PRO A 100 1.42 -32.95 -15.72
CA PRO A 100 0.71 -34.19 -15.40
C PRO A 100 1.33 -35.33 -16.21
N ARG A 101 1.51 -36.48 -15.56
CA ARG A 101 1.91 -37.74 -16.23
C ARG A 101 0.81 -38.25 -17.15
#